data_AF-A0A7W7WCH0-F1
#
_entry.id   AF-A0A7W7WCH0-F1
#
_cell.length_a   1.000
_cell.length_b   1.000
_cell.length_c   1.000
_cell.angle_alpha   90.00
_cell.angle_beta   90.00
_cell.angle_gamma   90.00
#
_symmetry.space_group_name_H-M   'P 1'
#
loop_
_entity.id
_entity.type
_entity.pdbx_description
1 polymer ?
#
loop_
_entity_poly.entity_id
_entity_poly.type
_entity_poly.pdbx_seq_one_letter_code
_entity_poly.pdbx_strand_id
1 'polypeptide(L)' 'MYEICPVCFWEDDGQDEHDADEVRGGPNRGVSLTQGRRNFAEFGASSKRRIDKVRDPLPPEHPIR' A
#
# COMPACT_ATOMS: atom_id res chain seq x y z
N MET A 1 15.50 -1.72 8.39
CA MET A 1 14.22 -1.18 8.89
C MET A 1 13.36 -1.00 7.65
N TYR A 2 12.19 -1.62 7.60
CA TYR A 2 11.30 -1.51 6.43
C TYR A 2 10.30 -0.38 6.67
N GLU A 3 10.06 0.46 5.67
CA GLU A 3 9.07 1.51 5.77
C GLU A 3 7.69 0.95 5.41
N ILE A 4 6.85 0.79 6.42
CA ILE A 4 5.43 0.45 6.23
C ILE A 4 4.64 1.74 6.26
N CYS A 5 3.90 2.03 5.20
CA CYS A 5 3.02 3.17 5.15
C CYS A 5 1.86 2.97 6.15
N PRO A 6 1.69 3.80 7.20
CA PRO A 6 0.62 3.61 8.18
C PRO A 6 -0.78 3.92 7.62
N VAL A 7 -0.86 4.59 6.47
CA VAL A 7 -2.11 4.99 5.82
C VAL A 7 -2.72 3.86 4.99
N CYS A 8 -1.89 3.08 4.28
CA CYS A 8 -2.38 1.98 3.43
C CYS A 8 -1.81 0.60 3.82
N PHE A 9 -0.85 0.56 4.74
CA PHE A 9 -0.13 -0.64 5.17
C PHE A 9 0.61 -1.35 4.02
N TRP A 10 1.04 -0.62 2.98
CA TRP A 10 2.02 -1.10 2.00
C TRP A 10 3.41 -1.04 2.60
N GLU A 11 4.21 -2.09 2.42
CA GLU A 11 5.61 -2.11 2.82
C GLU A 11 6.47 -1.81 1.59
N ASP A 12 7.38 -0.83 1.71
CA ASP A 12 8.35 -0.56 0.66
C ASP A 12 9.35 -1.71 0.55
N ASP A 13 9.18 -2.51 -0.49
CA ASP A 13 10.06 -3.61 -0.90
C ASP A 13 10.85 -3.28 -2.17
N GLY A 14 10.92 -1.99 -2.55
CA GLY A 14 11.58 -1.52 -3.77
C GLY A 14 10.84 -1.88 -5.06
N GLN A 15 9.55 -2.16 -4.99
CA GLN A 15 8.68 -2.26 -6.18
C GLN A 15 8.31 -0.86 -6.66
N ASP A 16 8.41 -0.62 -7.97
CA ASP A 16 8.13 0.68 -8.59
C ASP A 16 7.23 0.54 -9.82
N GLU A 17 7.17 1.56 -10.68
CA GLU A 17 6.32 1.54 -11.88
C GLU A 17 6.69 0.45 -12.88
N HIS A 18 7.97 0.06 -12.99
CA HIS A 18 8.44 -0.91 -14.00
C HIS A 18 7.89 -2.30 -13.76
N ASP A 19 7.61 -2.62 -12.49
CA ASP A 19 7.12 -3.93 -12.08
C ASP A 19 5.86 -3.80 -11.21
N ALA A 20 5.10 -2.71 -11.37
CA ALA A 20 3.94 -2.42 -10.54
C ALA A 20 2.83 -3.49 -10.62
N ASP A 21 2.75 -4.21 -11.74
CA ASP A 21 1.77 -5.28 -11.96
C ASP A 21 2.26 -6.64 -11.45
N GLU A 22 3.54 -6.79 -11.11
CA GLU A 22 4.12 -8.05 -10.66
C GLU A 22 3.77 -8.34 -9.19
N VAL A 23 3.52 -9.62 -8.90
CA VAL A 23 3.34 -10.10 -7.53
C VAL A 23 4.65 -10.71 -7.06
N ARG A 24 5.42 -9.96 -6.26
CA ARG A 24 6.72 -10.42 -5.73
C ARG A 24 6.61 -11.48 -4.62
N GLY A 25 5.42 -11.70 -4.05
CA GLY A 25 5.18 -12.70 -2.99
C GLY A 25 5.76 -12.34 -1.62
N GLY A 26 6.50 -11.23 -1.51
CA GLY A 26 7.22 -10.77 -0.32
C GLY A 26 6.31 -10.17 0.77
N PRO A 27 6.68 -9.03 1.37
CA PRO A 27 5.94 -8.48 2.51
C PRO A 27 4.50 -8.13 2.13
N ASN A 28 4.26 -7.66 0.91
CA ASN A 28 2.94 -7.36 0.36
C ASN A 28 2.15 -8.62 -0.10
N ARG A 29 2.75 -9.82 0.06
CA ARG A 29 2.19 -11.13 -0.25
C ARG A 29 1.72 -11.23 -1.71
N GLY A 30 0.47 -11.64 -1.91
CA GLY A 30 -0.14 -11.86 -3.23
C GLY A 30 -0.69 -10.59 -3.89
N VAL A 31 -0.19 -9.40 -3.53
CA VAL A 31 -0.70 -8.12 -4.01
C VAL A 31 0.42 -7.39 -4.75
N SER A 32 0.18 -7.02 -6.00
CA SER A 32 1.06 -6.15 -6.78
C SER A 32 0.85 -4.68 -6.40
N LEU A 33 1.80 -3.80 -6.69
CA LEU A 33 1.67 -2.37 -6.40
C LEU A 33 0.42 -1.75 -7.06
N THR A 34 0.13 -2.11 -8.31
CA THR A 34 -1.08 -1.70 -9.02
C THR A 34 -2.34 -2.12 -8.28
N GLN A 35 -2.41 -3.37 -7.81
CA GLN A 35 -3.56 -3.85 -7.06
C GLN A 35 -3.65 -3.18 -5.69
N GLY A 36 -2.51 -2.94 -5.02
CA GLY A 36 -2.43 -2.21 -3.76
C GLY A 36 -3.01 -0.80 -3.86
N ARG A 37 -2.70 -0.07 -4.95
CA ARG A 37 -3.28 1.25 -5.24
C ARG A 37 -4.78 1.20 -5.46
N ARG A 38 -5.27 0.24 -6.26
CA ARG A 38 -6.72 0.03 -6.48
C ARG A 38 -7.45 -0.29 -5.17
N ASN A 39 -6.88 -1.17 -4.37
CA ASN A 39 -7.40 -1.55 -3.06
C ASN A 39 -7.49 -0.34 -2.12
N PHE A 40 -6.45 0.50 -2.10
CA PHE A 40 -6.47 1.72 -1.29
C PHE A 40 -7.58 2.69 -1.73
N ALA A 41 -7.79 2.85 -3.04
CA ALA A 41 -8.89 3.67 -3.55
C ALA A 41 -10.28 3.10 -3.23
N GLU A 42 -10.43 1.77 -3.15
CA GLU A 42 -11.72 1.11 -2.89
C GLU A 42 -12.07 1.04 -1.39
N PHE A 43 -11.09 0.73 -0.52
CA PHE A 43 -11.35 0.46 0.91
C PHE A 43 -10.28 0.99 1.86
N GLY A 44 -9.37 1.85 1.42
CA GLY A 44 -8.41 2.56 2.29
C GLY A 44 -7.23 1.73 2.79
N ALA A 45 -7.00 0.53 2.25
CA ALA A 45 -5.82 -0.28 2.59
C ALA A 45 -5.26 -1.01 1.37
N SER A 46 -3.99 -1.44 1.43
CA SER A 46 -3.33 -2.17 0.34
C SER A 46 -3.89 -3.59 0.15
N SER A 47 -4.54 -4.15 1.17
CA SER A 47 -5.28 -5.42 1.09
C SER A 47 -6.35 -5.49 2.17
N LYS A 48 -7.40 -6.28 1.93
CA LYS A 48 -8.51 -6.48 2.90
C LYS A 48 -8.02 -6.99 4.27
N ARG A 49 -6.89 -7.70 4.30
CA ARG A 49 -6.28 -8.25 5.53
C ARG A 49 -5.62 -7.20 6.41
N ARG A 50 -5.48 -5.96 5.92
CA ARG A 50 -4.73 -4.88 6.55
C ARG A 50 -5.63 -3.71 6.96
N ILE A 51 -6.94 -3.80 6.73
CA ILE A 51 -7.91 -2.73 7.03
C ILE A 51 -7.89 -2.33 8.51
N ASP A 52 -7.68 -3.28 9.41
CA ASP A 52 -7.60 -3.03 10.86
C ASP A 52 -6.22 -2.49 11.31
N LYS A 53 -5.28 -2.32 10.38
CA LYS A 53 -3.90 -1.86 10.66
C LYS A 53 -3.59 -0.48 10.09
N VAL A 54 -4.52 0.12 9.34
CA VAL A 54 -4.37 1.46 8.79
C VAL A 54 -4.92 2.52 9.74
N ARG A 55 -4.47 3.75 9.54
CA ARG A 55 -5.07 4.95 10.11
C ARG A 55 -5.37 5.95 9.01
N ASP A 56 -6.22 6.93 9.31
CA ASP A 56 -6.40 8.07 8.41
C ASP A 56 -5.07 8.81 8.18
N PRO A 57 -4.86 9.39 6.98
CA PRO A 57 -3.75 10.30 6.75
C PRO A 57 -3.81 11.48 7.73
N LEU A 58 -2.64 11.92 8.18
CA LEU A 58 -2.52 13.19 8.90
C LEU A 58 -2.61 14.36 7.90
N PRO A 59 -2.91 15.59 8.35
CA PRO A 59 -2.94 16.78 7.50
C PRO A 59 -1.78 16.92 6.48
N PRO A 60 -0.50 16.68 6.85
CA PRO A 60 0.61 16.76 5.88
C PRO A 60 0.75 15.54 4.95
N GLU A 61 0.04 14.43 5.21
CA GLU A 61 0.08 13.19 4.42
C GLU A 61 -1.07 13.09 3.41
N HIS A 62 -2.08 13.96 3.51
CA HIS A 62 -3.11 14.06 2.48
C HIS A 62 -2.45 14.49 1.16
N PRO A 63 -2.91 13.96 0.01
CA PRO A 63 -2.42 14.42 -1.27
C PRO A 63 -2.60 15.93 -1.34
N ILE A 64 -1.49 16.64 -1.61
CA ILE A 64 -1.51 18.06 -1.92
C ILE A 64 -2.39 18.18 -3.16
N ARG A 65 -3.61 18.68 -2.97
CA ARG A 65 -4.55 18.97 -4.06
C ARG A 65 -3.97 20.02 -4.99
#